data_AF-C0FVW8-F1
#
_entry.id   AF-C0FVW8-F1
#
_cell.length_a   1.000
_cell.length_b   1.000
_cell.length_c   1.000
_cell.angle_alpha   90.00
_cell.angle_beta   90.00
_cell.angle_gamma   90.00
#
_symmetry.space_group_name_H-M   'P 1'
#
loop_
_entity.id
_entity.type
_entity.pdbx_description
1 polymer ?
#
loop_
_entity_poly.entity_id
_entity_poly.type
_entity_poly.pdbx_seq_one_letter_code
_entity_poly.pdbx_strand_id
1 'polypeptide(L)' 'MSQAKVDRYKEEKKNRKKIMAKEKRMRIAGYVAGCLVAAGIIGWAGYSGYSAYEASKPMETIYANLDSVTDYMSSLNAE' A
#
# COMPACT_ATOMS: atom_id res chain seq x y z
N MET A 1 49.30 -34.57 11.88
CA MET A 1 48.15 -33.64 12.05
C MET A 1 48.71 -32.31 12.55
N SER A 2 48.76 -31.29 11.70
CA SER A 2 49.31 -29.97 12.05
C SER A 2 48.25 -29.12 12.76
N GLN A 3 48.63 -28.41 13.82
CA GLN A 3 47.72 -27.53 14.58
C GLN A 3 46.99 -26.52 13.68
N ALA A 4 47.61 -26.10 12.57
CA ALA A 4 47.00 -25.23 11.57
C ALA A 4 45.70 -25.80 10.98
N LYS A 5 45.62 -27.12 10.77
CA LYS A 5 44.41 -27.78 10.26
C LYS A 5 43.29 -27.80 11.30
N VAL A 6 43.64 -27.90 12.59
CA VAL A 6 42.71 -27.92 13.72
C VAL A 6 42.17 -26.51 14.01
N ASP A 7 43.03 -25.49 13.93
CA ASP A 7 42.62 -24.10 14.12
C ASP A 7 41.71 -23.60 12.99
N ARG A 8 42.03 -23.92 11.73
CA ARG A 8 41.14 -23.67 10.59
C ARG A 8 39.77 -24.32 10.79
N TYR A 9 39.74 -25.56 11.30
CA TYR A 9 38.50 -26.26 11.62
C TYR A 9 37.67 -25.57 12.72
N LYS A 10 38.34 -25.04 13.76
CA LYS A 10 37.68 -24.29 14.84
C LYS A 10 37.15 -22.94 14.35
N GLU A 11 37.90 -22.24 13.51
CA GLU A 11 37.48 -20.98 12.90
C GLU A 11 36.30 -21.15 11.96
N GLU A 12 36.29 -22.17 11.10
CA GLU A 12 35.16 -22.45 10.21
C GLU A 12 33.89 -22.79 11.01
N LYS A 13 34.03 -23.54 12.12
CA LYS A 13 32.90 -23.88 13.00
C LYS A 13 32.35 -22.65 13.74
N LYS A 14 33.21 -21.69 14.12
CA LYS A 14 32.80 -20.41 14.74
C LYS A 14 32.18 -19.44 13.73
N ASN A 15 32.72 -19.36 12.51
CA ASN A 15 32.24 -18.43 11.49
C ASN A 15 30.96 -18.87 10.79
N ARG A 16 30.61 -20.17 10.80
CA ARG A 16 29.31 -20.66 10.29
C ARG A 16 28.12 -19.88 10.86
N LYS A 17 28.10 -19.62 12.17
CA LYS A 17 26.99 -18.89 12.81
C LYS A 17 26.92 -17.44 12.34
N LYS A 18 28.06 -16.78 12.16
CA LYS A 18 28.14 -15.39 11.69
C LYS A 18 27.70 -15.26 10.22
N ILE A 19 28.12 -16.18 9.36
CA ILE A 19 27.76 -16.18 7.94
C ILE A 19 26.26 -16.45 7.78
N MET A 20 25.72 -17.47 8.45
CA MET A 20 24.29 -17.79 8.38
C MET A 20 23.40 -16.66 8.93
N ALA A 21 23.85 -15.93 9.97
CA ALA A 21 23.10 -14.78 10.48
C ALA A 21 23.07 -13.62 9.49
N LYS A 22 24.16 -13.39 8.75
CA LYS A 22 24.26 -12.35 7.73
C LYS A 22 23.34 -12.66 6.54
N GLU A 23 23.34 -13.91 6.07
CA GLU A 23 22.45 -14.34 4.99
C GLU A 23 20.96 -14.28 5.38
N LYS A 24 20.60 -14.70 6.60
CA LYS A 24 19.23 -14.58 7.10
C LYS A 24 18.77 -13.12 7.13
N ARG A 25 19.62 -12.19 7.58
CA ARG A 25 19.29 -10.76 7.59
C ARG A 25 19.13 -10.18 6.19
N MET A 26 20.00 -10.55 5.24
CA MET A 26 19.86 -10.08 3.85
C MET A 26 18.57 -10.59 3.20
N ARG A 27 18.21 -11.86 3.43
CA ARG A 27 16.93 -12.41 2.93
C ARG A 27 15.72 -11.74 3.56
N ILE A 28 15.74 -11.50 4.88
CA ILE A 28 14.65 -10.80 5.59
C ILE A 28 14.52 -9.37 5.09
N ALA A 29 15.64 -8.65 4.91
CA ALA A 29 15.61 -7.27 4.39
C ALA A 29 14.97 -7.19 3.00
N GLY A 30 15.29 -8.13 2.09
CA GLY A 30 14.66 -8.22 0.78
C GLY A 30 13.17 -8.53 0.86
N TYR A 31 12.77 -9.45 1.74
CA TYR A 31 11.36 -9.80 1.93
C TYR A 31 10.54 -8.64 2.53
N VAL A 32 11.11 -7.95 3.53
CA VAL A 32 10.49 -6.76 4.15
C VAL A 32 10.37 -5.62 3.14
N ALA A 33 11.40 -5.38 2.32
CA ALA A 33 11.33 -4.38 1.25
C ALA A 33 10.22 -4.72 0.24
N GLY A 34 10.11 -5.98 -0.19
CA GLY A 34 9.02 -6.44 -1.07
C GLY A 34 7.64 -6.27 -0.44
N CYS A 35 7.48 -6.64 0.83
CA CYS A 35 6.24 -6.44 1.57
C CYS A 35 5.86 -4.97 1.72
N LEU A 36 6.82 -4.08 1.96
CA LEU A 36 6.56 -2.63 2.07
C LEU A 36 6.10 -2.03 0.74
N VAL A 37 6.71 -2.44 -0.37
CA VAL A 37 6.28 -1.99 -1.71
C VAL A 37 4.87 -2.49 -2.02
N ALA A 38 4.58 -3.77 -1.75
CA ALA A 38 3.24 -4.32 -1.95
C ALA A 38 2.18 -3.62 -1.07
N ALA A 39 2.49 -3.38 0.21
CA ALA A 39 1.62 -2.64 1.11
C ALA A 39 1.40 -1.19 0.67
N GLY A 40 2.43 -0.54 0.12
CA GLY A 40 2.33 0.80 -0.46
C GLY A 40 1.39 0.85 -1.66
N ILE A 41 1.48 -0.13 -2.57
CA ILE A 41 0.57 -0.22 -3.73
C ILE A 41 -0.87 -0.49 -3.27
N ILE A 42 -1.08 -1.41 -2.32
CA ILE A 42 -2.41 -1.71 -1.78
C ILE A 42 -2.99 -0.49 -1.05
N GLY A 43 -2.19 0.20 -0.24
CA GLY A 43 -2.60 1.42 0.45
C GLY A 43 -2.93 2.56 -0.51
N TRP A 44 -2.14 2.73 -1.57
CA TRP A 44 -2.40 3.72 -2.61
C TRP A 44 -3.64 3.38 -3.44
N ALA A 45 -3.80 2.13 -3.87
CA ALA A 45 -4.98 1.68 -4.60
C ALA A 45 -6.25 1.76 -3.74
N GLY A 46 -6.15 1.48 -2.44
CA GLY A 46 -7.22 1.67 -1.47
C GLY A 46 -7.59 3.14 -1.30
N TYR A 47 -6.61 4.03 -1.10
CA TYR A 47 -6.85 5.47 -0.97
C TYR A 47 -7.38 6.09 -2.27
N SER A 48 -6.82 5.72 -3.42
CA SER A 48 -7.28 6.18 -4.74
C SER A 48 -8.69 5.66 -5.03
N GLY A 49 -8.97 4.39 -4.76
CA GLY A 49 -10.30 3.81 -4.88
C GLY A 49 -11.32 4.47 -3.96
N TYR A 50 -10.96 4.76 -2.70
CA TYR A 50 -11.81 5.52 -1.78
C TYR A 50 -11.98 6.97 -2.21
N SER A 51 -10.92 7.64 -2.68
CA SER A 51 -11.00 9.02 -3.18
C SER A 51 -11.84 9.12 -4.46
N ALA A 52 -11.76 8.11 -5.34
CA ALA A 52 -12.57 7.99 -6.53
C ALA A 52 -14.01 7.62 -6.18
N TYR A 53 -14.23 6.84 -5.11
CA TYR A 53 -15.56 6.51 -4.61
C TYR A 53 -16.19 7.67 -3.84
N GLU A 54 -15.43 8.48 -3.10
CA GLU A 54 -15.87 9.76 -2.53
C GLU A 54 -16.11 10.81 -3.61
N ALA A 55 -15.28 10.87 -4.66
CA ALA A 55 -15.54 11.70 -5.84
C ALA A 55 -16.73 11.18 -6.68
N SER A 56 -17.02 9.88 -6.64
CA SER A 56 -18.17 9.25 -7.30
C SER A 56 -19.42 9.21 -6.42
N LYS A 57 -19.31 9.52 -5.12
CA LYS A 57 -20.45 10.00 -4.35
C LYS A 57 -20.72 11.41 -4.88
N PRO A 58 -21.90 11.66 -5.47
CA PRO A 58 -22.13 12.86 -6.26
C PRO A 58 -22.08 14.08 -5.36
N MET A 59 -20.93 14.76 -5.31
CA MET A 59 -20.86 16.15 -4.89
C MET A 59 -21.48 16.98 -6.03
N GLU A 60 -22.80 17.00 -6.06
CA GLU A 60 -23.58 18.23 -6.07
C GLU A 60 -23.13 19.36 -7.02
N THR A 61 -23.14 19.16 -8.34
CA THR A 61 -23.23 20.30 -9.31
C THR A 61 -24.09 20.01 -10.53
N ILE A 62 -25.07 19.12 -10.42
CA ILE A 62 -26.31 19.31 -11.17
C ILE A 62 -27.34 19.61 -10.10
N TYR A 63 -27.34 20.85 -9.62
CA TYR A 63 -28.59 21.49 -9.25
C TYR A 63 -29.43 21.37 -10.51
N ALA A 64 -30.25 20.31 -10.62
CA ALA A 64 -31.33 20.31 -11.58
C ALA A 64 -32.05 21.61 -11.26
N ASN A 65 -31.94 22.60 -12.15
CA ASN A 65 -32.56 23.87 -11.92
C ASN A 65 -34.07 23.62 -12.01
N LEU A 66 -34.68 23.36 -10.84
CA LEU A 66 -36.10 23.18 -10.65
C LEU A 66 -36.85 24.52 -10.71
N ASP A 67 -36.18 25.65 -11.01
CA ASP A 67 -36.88 26.92 -11.25
C ASP A 67 -37.85 26.74 -12.42
N SER A 68 -37.42 26.03 -13.47
CA SER A 68 -38.28 25.70 -14.62
C SER A 68 -39.55 24.93 -14.27
N VAL A 69 -39.50 24.02 -13.29
CA VAL A 69 -40.67 23.27 -12.80
C VAL A 69 -41.52 24.13 -11.87
N THR A 70 -40.87 24.94 -11.04
CA THR A 70 -41.53 25.80 -10.04
C THR A 70 -42.28 26.95 -10.70
N ASP A 71 -41.72 27.56 -11.75
CA ASP A 71 -42.32 28.63 -12.53
C ASP A 71 -43.55 28.13 -13.30
N TYR A 72 -43.47 26.94 -13.91
CA TYR A 72 -44.60 26.28 -14.56
C TYR A 72 -45.76 25.99 -13.59
N MET A 73 -45.45 25.43 -12.42
CA MET A 73 -46.48 25.17 -11.39
C MET A 73 -47.09 26.47 -10.86
N SER A 74 -46.32 27.55 -10.78
CA SER A 74 -46.82 28.86 -10.32
C SER A 74 -47.74 29.51 -11.37
N SER A 75 -47.39 29.43 -12.66
CA SER A 75 -48.26 29.88 -13.75
C SER A 75 -49.59 29.11 -13.79
N LEU A 76 -49.56 27.80 -13.58
CA LEU A 76 -50.77 26.96 -13.56
C LEU A 76 -51.70 27.26 -12.38
N ASN A 77 -51.17 27.66 -11.23
CA ASN A 77 -51.98 27.99 -10.07
C ASN A 77 -52.44 29.46 -10.05
N ALA A 78 -51.85 30.31 -10.90
CA ALA A 78 -52.20 31.72 -11.01
C ALA A 78 -53.31 32.00 -12.05
N GLU A 79 -53.70 30.98 -12.83
CA GLU A 79 -54.87 30.98 -13.72
C GLU A 79 -56.09 30.36 -13.02
#